data_AF-A0A5N5DZU9-F1
#
_entry.id   AF-A0A5N5DZU9-F1
#
_cell.length_a   1.000
_cell.length_b   1.000
_cell.length_c   1.000
_cell.angle_alpha   90.00
_cell.angle_beta   90.00
_cell.angle_gamma   90.00
#
_symmetry.space_group_name_H-M   'P 1'
#
loop_
_entity.id
_entity.type
_entity.pdbx_description
1 polymer ?
#
loop_
_entity_poly.entity_id
_entity_poly.type
_entity_poly.pdbx_seq_one_letter_code
_entity_poly.pdbx_strand_id
1 'polypeptide(L)'
;AAFLAMRDLADRYSEGRWLAVGGGGYGLVRVVPRAWTHLIAAALDREVDVDTAVPDEWKESTKLRAPSVDLPPTMGDGGDVAYTPWDGPGGTPETGVASVDRALTRIDSAIIATRRASFPLLGLDPEDPRD
;
A
#
# COMPACT_ATOMS: atom_id res chain seq x y z
N ALA A 1 -6.42 -1.03 1.44
CA ALA A 1 -5.35 -1.29 2.42
C ALA A 1 -4.44 -0.09 2.62
N ALA A 2 -3.50 0.22 1.72
CA ALA A 2 -2.46 1.25 1.96
C ALA A 2 -3.00 2.65 2.37
N PHE A 3 -4.03 3.16 1.70
CA PHE A 3 -4.61 4.47 2.06
C PHE A 3 -5.31 4.47 3.43
N LEU A 4 -5.95 3.35 3.79
CA LEU A 4 -6.57 3.18 5.10
C LEU A 4 -5.50 3.08 6.19
N ALA A 5 -4.43 2.32 5.95
CA ALA A 5 -3.28 2.25 6.85
C ALA A 5 -2.65 3.63 7.10
N MET A 6 -2.54 4.46 6.06
CA MET A 6 -2.07 5.84 6.18
C MET A 6 -3.02 6.73 6.98
N ARG A 7 -4.34 6.60 6.78
CA ARG A 7 -5.35 7.28 7.60
C ARG A 7 -5.21 6.88 9.06
N ASP A 8 -5.10 5.59 9.36
CA ASP A 8 -4.95 5.07 10.72
C ASP A 8 -3.65 5.55 11.39
N LEU A 9 -2.59 5.73 10.61
CA LEU A 9 -1.35 6.36 11.10
C LEU A 9 -1.56 7.84 11.38
N ALA A 10 -2.29 8.55 10.53
CA ALA A 10 -2.58 9.96 10.72
C ALA A 10 -3.45 10.20 11.97
N ASP A 11 -4.46 9.38 12.17
CA ASP A 11 -5.32 9.45 13.36
C ASP A 11 -4.51 9.24 14.65
N ARG A 12 -3.57 8.28 14.63
CA ARG A 12 -2.73 7.96 15.80
C ARG A 12 -1.66 8.99 16.09
N TYR A 13 -0.98 9.50 15.07
CA TYR A 13 0.28 10.23 15.24
C TYR A 13 0.23 11.68 14.76
N SER A 14 -0.82 12.10 14.06
CA SER A 14 -0.94 13.47 13.54
C SER A 14 -2.32 14.10 13.77
N GLU A 15 -3.09 13.60 14.75
CA GLU A 15 -4.44 14.09 15.08
C GLU A 15 -5.36 14.11 13.86
N GLY A 16 -5.28 13.08 13.03
CA GLY A 16 -6.05 12.93 11.80
C GLY A 16 -5.61 13.86 10.65
N ARG A 17 -4.50 14.59 10.80
CA ARG A 17 -3.99 15.50 9.76
C ARG A 17 -3.11 14.75 8.78
N TRP A 18 -3.48 14.80 7.51
CA TRP A 18 -2.70 14.24 6.42
C TRP A 18 -2.92 15.04 5.14
N LEU A 19 -1.91 15.05 4.28
CA LEU A 19 -1.91 15.74 3.01
C LEU A 19 -1.68 14.72 1.90
N ALA A 20 -2.70 14.53 1.07
CA ALA A 20 -2.58 13.75 -0.15
C ALA A 20 -2.03 14.64 -1.27
N VAL A 21 -0.83 14.32 -1.76
CA VAL A 21 -0.21 15.02 -2.89
C VAL A 21 -0.02 14.06 -4.06
N GLY A 22 -0.11 14.60 -5.27
CA GLY A 22 0.21 13.85 -6.48
C GLY A 22 1.70 13.58 -6.63
N GLY A 23 2.01 12.65 -7.53
CA GLY A 23 3.37 12.26 -7.91
C GLY A 23 3.35 11.50 -9.23
N GLY A 24 4.30 10.59 -9.43
CA GLY A 24 4.31 9.71 -10.59
C GLY A 24 3.11 8.77 -10.64
N GLY A 25 2.65 8.43 -11.84
CA GLY A 25 1.52 7.52 -12.06
C GLY A 25 1.28 7.34 -13.56
N TYR A 26 1.67 6.19 -14.10
CA TYR A 26 1.69 5.97 -15.55
C TYR A 26 0.58 5.03 -16.04
N GLY A 27 -0.11 4.36 -15.11
CA GLY A 27 -1.31 3.57 -15.40
C GLY A 27 -2.55 4.45 -15.55
N LEU A 28 -2.57 5.31 -16.57
CA LEU A 28 -3.56 6.39 -16.74
C LEU A 28 -5.01 5.93 -16.76
N VAL A 29 -5.26 4.71 -17.23
CA VAL A 29 -6.62 4.13 -17.32
C VAL A 29 -6.86 3.11 -16.22
N ARG A 30 -5.94 2.15 -16.04
CA ARG A 30 -6.17 1.01 -15.14
C ARG A 30 -5.89 1.32 -13.67
N VAL A 31 -5.02 2.29 -13.36
CA VAL A 31 -4.50 2.47 -11.99
C VAL A 31 -4.86 3.83 -11.42
N VAL A 32 -4.39 4.91 -12.03
CA VAL A 32 -4.43 6.26 -11.44
C VAL A 32 -5.84 6.69 -11.05
N PRO A 33 -6.87 6.57 -11.91
CA PRO A 33 -8.22 7.00 -11.55
C PRO A 33 -8.80 6.21 -10.38
N ARG A 34 -8.70 4.87 -10.41
CA ARG A 34 -9.21 4.00 -9.33
C ARG A 34 -8.49 4.24 -8.02
N ALA A 35 -7.16 4.37 -8.04
CA ALA A 35 -6.36 4.64 -6.86
C ALA A 35 -6.73 5.99 -6.21
N TRP A 36 -6.90 7.04 -7.01
CA TRP A 36 -7.34 8.35 -6.49
C TRP A 36 -8.77 8.32 -5.96
N THR A 37 -9.68 7.60 -6.61
CA THR A 37 -11.04 7.40 -6.08
C THR A 37 -11.00 6.76 -4.69
N HIS A 38 -10.21 5.70 -4.51
CA HIS A 38 -10.03 5.04 -3.21
C HIS A 38 -9.40 5.95 -2.15
N LEU A 39 -8.41 6.76 -2.54
CA LEU A 39 -7.77 7.72 -1.64
C LEU A 39 -8.76 8.81 -1.17
N ILE A 40 -9.52 9.39 -2.10
CA ILE A 40 -10.54 10.40 -1.78
C ILE A 40 -11.64 9.79 -0.91
N ALA A 41 -12.09 8.58 -1.24
CA ALA A 41 -13.04 7.80 -0.45
C ALA A 41 -12.56 7.61 1.01
N ALA A 42 -11.30 7.20 1.21
CA ALA A 42 -10.71 7.05 2.54
C ALA A 42 -10.66 8.38 3.32
N ALA A 43 -10.31 9.48 2.64
CA ALA A 43 -10.28 10.82 3.24
C ALA A 43 -11.68 11.36 3.60
N LEU A 44 -12.72 10.90 2.92
CA LEU A 44 -14.11 11.26 3.19
C LEU A 44 -14.81 10.31 4.16
N ASP A 45 -14.11 9.31 4.67
CA ASP A 45 -14.68 8.21 5.47
C ASP A 45 -15.84 7.50 4.75
N ARG A 46 -15.65 7.26 3.45
CA ARG A 46 -16.63 6.63 2.54
C ARG A 46 -15.94 5.62 1.66
N GLU A 47 -15.45 4.55 2.28
CA GLU A 47 -14.72 3.49 1.59
C GLU A 47 -15.51 2.91 0.41
N VAL A 48 -14.80 2.61 -0.68
CA VAL A 48 -15.36 2.00 -1.88
C VAL A 48 -15.01 0.53 -1.86
N ASP A 49 -16.01 -0.34 -1.93
CA ASP A 49 -15.81 -1.77 -2.06
C ASP A 49 -15.02 -2.06 -3.36
N VAL A 50 -13.98 -2.89 -3.26
CA VAL A 50 -13.13 -3.29 -4.40
C VAL A 50 -13.92 -4.04 -5.47
N ASP A 51 -15.02 -4.69 -5.12
CA ASP A 51 -15.89 -5.38 -6.06
C ASP A 51 -16.94 -4.46 -6.70
N THR A 52 -16.99 -3.18 -6.29
CA THR A 52 -17.85 -2.18 -6.93
C THR A 52 -17.53 -2.09 -8.42
N ALA A 53 -18.55 -2.20 -9.27
CA ALA A 53 -18.38 -2.06 -10.71
C ALA A 53 -17.90 -0.65 -11.08
N VAL A 54 -16.96 -0.55 -12.02
CA VAL A 54 -16.58 0.76 -12.56
C VAL A 54 -17.78 1.35 -13.33
N PRO A 55 -18.16 2.61 -13.09
CA PRO A 55 -19.33 3.23 -13.72
C PRO A 55 -19.33 3.11 -15.24
N ASP A 56 -20.47 2.76 -15.83
CA ASP A 56 -20.61 2.62 -17.28
C ASP A 56 -20.31 3.92 -18.02
N GLU A 57 -20.77 5.06 -17.51
CA GLU A 57 -20.47 6.37 -18.08
C GLU A 57 -18.97 6.64 -18.18
N TRP A 58 -18.21 6.28 -17.14
CA TRP A 58 -16.75 6.40 -17.17
C TRP A 58 -16.15 5.47 -18.21
N LYS A 59 -16.60 4.20 -18.26
CA LYS A 59 -16.09 3.22 -19.23
C LYS A 59 -16.33 3.66 -20.66
N GLU A 60 -17.53 4.12 -20.98
CA GLU A 60 -17.87 4.62 -22.32
C GLU A 60 -17.04 5.84 -22.70
N SER A 61 -16.91 6.81 -21.78
CA SER A 61 -16.10 8.00 -22.04
C SER A 61 -14.60 7.69 -22.19
N THR A 62 -14.12 6.62 -21.55
CA THR A 62 -12.71 6.20 -21.60
C THR A 62 -12.41 5.40 -22.86
N LYS A 63 -13.32 4.51 -23.30
CA LYS A 63 -13.22 3.80 -24.58
C LYS A 63 -13.11 4.76 -25.77
N LEU A 64 -13.81 5.89 -25.73
CA LEU A 64 -13.71 6.92 -26.76
C LEU A 64 -12.31 7.55 -26.85
N ARG A 65 -11.58 7.63 -25.73
CA ARG A 65 -10.25 8.26 -25.65
C ARG A 65 -9.09 7.26 -25.77
N ALA A 66 -9.34 6.02 -25.37
CA ALA A 66 -8.35 4.94 -25.33
C ALA A 66 -8.99 3.60 -25.79
N PRO A 67 -9.36 3.49 -27.08
CA PRO A 67 -10.16 2.37 -27.58
C PRO A 67 -9.45 1.01 -27.55
N SER A 68 -8.12 1.00 -27.51
CA SER A 68 -7.30 -0.20 -27.47
C SER A 68 -6.97 -0.69 -26.05
N VAL A 69 -7.46 -0.02 -25.01
CA VAL A 69 -7.14 -0.34 -23.62
C VAL A 69 -8.25 -1.19 -23.00
N ASP A 70 -7.88 -2.33 -22.44
CA ASP A 70 -8.78 -3.14 -21.62
C ASP A 70 -9.13 -2.39 -20.32
N LEU A 71 -10.41 -2.05 -20.17
CA LEU A 71 -10.91 -1.31 -19.02
C LEU A 71 -11.13 -2.23 -17.82
N PRO A 72 -10.80 -1.78 -16.60
CA PRO A 72 -11.08 -2.54 -15.39
C PRO A 72 -12.59 -2.71 -15.18
N PRO A 73 -13.09 -3.91 -14.85
CA PRO A 73 -14.50 -4.15 -14.62
C PRO A 73 -14.97 -3.63 -13.25
N THR A 74 -14.09 -3.67 -12.25
CA THR A 74 -14.38 -3.29 -10.86
C THR A 74 -13.34 -2.33 -10.30
N MET A 75 -13.60 -1.81 -9.11
CA MET A 75 -12.73 -0.89 -8.38
C MET A 75 -11.47 -1.55 -7.80
N GLY A 76 -11.34 -2.87 -7.90
CA GLY A 76 -10.18 -3.66 -7.48
C GLY A 76 -9.66 -4.59 -8.57
N ASP A 77 -8.72 -5.45 -8.22
CA ASP A 77 -8.05 -6.38 -9.12
C ASP A 77 -8.22 -7.86 -8.69
N GLY A 78 -9.16 -8.14 -7.77
CA GLY A 78 -9.50 -9.50 -7.32
C GLY A 78 -8.45 -10.16 -6.41
N GLY A 79 -7.46 -9.41 -5.92
CA GLY A 79 -6.47 -9.89 -4.97
C GLY A 79 -6.89 -9.66 -3.52
N ASP A 80 -6.34 -10.47 -2.61
CA ASP A 80 -6.41 -10.20 -1.18
C ASP A 80 -5.62 -8.92 -0.86
N VAL A 81 -6.25 -8.03 -0.10
CA VAL A 81 -5.69 -6.75 0.32
C VAL A 81 -5.21 -6.77 1.77
N ALA A 82 -5.41 -7.89 2.49
CA ALA A 82 -4.89 -8.08 3.82
C ALA A 82 -3.35 -8.03 3.82
N TYR A 83 -2.80 -7.41 4.86
CA TYR A 83 -1.37 -7.37 5.09
C TYR A 83 -1.10 -7.50 6.58
N THR A 84 0.04 -8.09 6.91
CA THR A 84 0.52 -8.16 8.29
C THR A 84 1.22 -6.84 8.62
N PRO A 85 0.80 -6.11 9.67
CA PRO A 85 1.55 -4.95 10.15
C PRO A 85 3.00 -5.32 10.46
N TRP A 86 3.90 -4.36 10.27
CA TRP A 86 5.29 -4.56 10.64
C TRP A 86 5.46 -4.37 12.16
N ASP A 87 6.09 -5.34 12.82
CA ASP A 87 6.24 -5.40 14.28
C ASP A 87 7.58 -4.80 14.79
N GLY A 88 8.32 -4.12 13.92
CA GLY A 88 9.59 -3.48 14.29
C GLY A 88 10.84 -4.34 13.99
N PRO A 89 12.05 -3.82 14.26
CA PRO A 89 13.30 -4.53 14.04
C PRO A 89 13.38 -5.83 14.87
N GLY A 90 13.61 -6.96 14.19
CA GLY A 90 13.70 -8.27 14.83
C GLY A 90 12.36 -8.93 15.16
N GLY A 91 11.24 -8.29 14.82
CA GLY A 91 9.92 -8.93 14.84
C GLY A 91 9.70 -9.74 13.56
N THR A 92 9.66 -11.07 13.68
CA THR A 92 9.22 -11.96 12.59
C THR A 92 7.82 -12.47 12.92
N PRO A 93 6.76 -12.02 12.22
CA PRO A 93 5.41 -12.51 12.47
C PRO A 93 5.32 -14.03 12.28
N GLU A 94 4.74 -14.73 13.24
CA GLU A 94 4.44 -16.16 13.11
C GLU A 94 3.13 -16.33 12.34
N THR A 95 3.22 -16.85 11.12
CA THR A 95 2.07 -17.09 10.24
C THR A 95 1.42 -18.45 10.50
N GLY A 96 2.06 -19.31 11.31
CA GLY A 96 1.65 -20.69 11.54
C GLY A 96 2.00 -21.63 10.37
N VAL A 97 2.65 -21.11 9.32
CA VAL A 97 3.08 -21.88 8.15
C VAL A 97 4.61 -21.90 8.13
N ALA A 98 5.19 -23.02 8.57
CA ALA A 98 6.64 -23.14 8.79
C ALA A 98 7.53 -22.80 7.58
N SER A 99 7.04 -22.98 6.35
CA SER A 99 7.78 -22.55 5.15
C SER A 99 7.83 -21.02 5.01
N VAL A 100 6.72 -20.35 5.31
CA VAL A 100 6.59 -18.88 5.27
C VAL A 100 7.39 -18.26 6.42
N ASP A 101 7.25 -18.79 7.64
CA ASP A 101 7.97 -18.28 8.82
C ASP A 101 9.50 -18.34 8.62
N ARG A 102 10.00 -19.43 8.04
CA ARG A 102 11.43 -19.55 7.66
C ARG A 102 11.84 -18.61 6.54
N ALA A 103 10.93 -18.23 5.64
CA ALA A 103 11.22 -17.23 4.62
C ALA A 103 11.30 -15.83 5.24
N LEU A 104 10.35 -15.47 6.10
CA LEU A 104 10.33 -14.20 6.83
C LEU A 104 11.56 -14.04 7.72
N THR A 105 11.93 -15.06 8.49
CA THR A 105 13.15 -15.04 9.33
C THR A 105 14.41 -14.73 8.52
N ARG A 106 14.51 -15.29 7.30
CA ARG A 106 15.65 -15.05 6.40
C ARG A 106 15.65 -13.62 5.85
N ILE A 107 14.47 -13.08 5.55
CA ILE A 107 14.31 -11.69 5.12
C ILE A 107 14.73 -10.74 6.25
N ASP A 108 14.25 -10.95 7.47
CA ASP A 108 14.60 -10.11 8.62
C ASP A 108 16.11 -10.18 8.92
N SER A 109 16.69 -11.38 8.86
CA SER A 109 18.14 -11.55 9.01
C SER A 109 18.93 -10.77 7.96
N ALA A 110 18.45 -10.75 6.71
CA ALA A 110 19.07 -9.98 5.63
C ALA A 110 18.93 -8.46 5.87
N ILE A 111 17.74 -7.99 6.29
CA ILE A 111 17.51 -6.57 6.63
C ILE A 111 18.47 -6.13 7.74
N ILE A 112 18.57 -6.89 8.84
CA ILE A 112 19.48 -6.59 9.96
C ILE A 112 20.94 -6.59 9.50
N ALA A 113 21.36 -7.56 8.69
CA ALA A 113 22.72 -7.60 8.15
C ALA A 113 23.03 -6.36 7.29
N THR A 114 22.08 -5.93 6.45
CA THR A 114 22.22 -4.70 5.65
C THR A 114 22.27 -3.45 6.52
N ARG A 115 21.39 -3.33 7.53
CA ARG A 115 21.41 -2.22 8.50
C ARG A 115 22.79 -2.12 9.16
N ARG A 116 23.30 -3.22 9.72
CA ARG A 116 24.61 -3.27 10.39
C ARG A 116 25.77 -2.90 9.45
N ALA A 117 25.69 -3.26 8.18
CA ALA A 117 26.72 -2.95 7.20
C ALA A 117 26.69 -1.49 6.71
N SER A 118 25.50 -0.88 6.60
CA SER A 118 25.32 0.41 5.94
C SER A 118 25.04 1.59 6.89
N PHE A 119 24.28 1.39 7.96
CA PHE A 119 23.81 2.48 8.85
C PHE A 119 24.95 3.23 9.55
N PRO A 120 26.00 2.55 10.09
CA PRO A 120 27.12 3.24 10.71
C PRO A 120 27.85 4.22 9.77
N LEU A 121 27.86 3.94 8.46
CA LEU A 121 28.46 4.82 7.44
C LEU A 121 27.67 6.12 7.25
N LEU A 122 26.41 6.16 7.70
CA LEU A 122 25.50 7.29 7.62
C LEU A 122 25.25 7.95 9.00
N GLY A 123 25.94 7.48 10.06
CA GLY A 123 25.73 7.96 11.42
C GLY A 123 24.42 7.50 12.07
N LEU A 124 23.80 6.45 11.55
CA LEU A 124 22.58 5.84 12.09
C LEU A 124 22.91 4.62 12.95
N ASP A 125 22.12 4.37 13.99
CA ASP A 125 22.25 3.18 14.85
C ASP A 125 21.48 2.00 14.20
N PRO A 126 22.16 0.91 13.80
CA PRO A 126 21.49 -0.24 13.19
C PRO A 126 20.47 -0.92 14.12
N GLU A 127 20.58 -0.75 15.43
CA GLU A 127 19.70 -1.35 16.44
C GLU A 127 18.73 -0.34 17.08
N ASP A 128 18.58 0.88 16.56
CA ASP A 128 17.63 1.86 17.09
C ASP A 128 16.20 1.27 17.08
N PRO A 129 15.54 1.11 18.25
CA PRO A 129 14.20 0.54 18.33
C PRO A 129 13.10 1.50 17.86
N ARG A 130 13.44 2.75 17.53
CA ARG A 130 12.51 3.75 16.99
C ARG A 130 12.44 3.74 15.46
N ASP A 131 13.42 3.11 14.81
CA ASP A 131 13.50 2.91 13.36
C ASP A 131 12.84 1.62 12.92
#